data_AF-A0A534BIN0-F1
#
_entry.id   AF-A0A534BIN0-F1
#
_cell.length_a   1.000
_cell.length_b   1.000
_cell.length_c   1.000
_cell.angle_alpha   90.00
_cell.angle_beta   90.00
_cell.angle_gamma   90.00
#
_symmetry.space_group_name_H-M   'P 1'
#
loop_
_entity.id
_entity.type
_entity.pdbx_description
1 polymer ?
#
loop_
_entity_poly.entity_id
_entity_poly.type
_entity_poly.pdbx_seq_one_letter_code
_entity_poly.pdbx_strand_id
1 'polypeptide(L)' 'YHRPRGIVTAGPEEPCALIDVIGPDGREPNRLATTLALHQDLAAESQNRWPSLALDFGSVADIFARFLPAG' A
#
# COMPACT_ATOMS: atom_id res chain seq x y z
N TYR A 1 -7.24 7.46 -6.99
CA TYR A 1 -6.19 6.42 -7.06
C TYR A 1 -6.41 5.34 -5.98
N HIS A 2 -7.65 4.97 -5.64
CA HIS A 2 -7.97 4.12 -4.47
C HIS A 2 -8.69 2.81 -4.85
N ARG A 3 -8.41 2.28 -6.04
CA ARG A 3 -8.91 0.96 -6.44
C ARG A 3 -8.27 -0.14 -5.57
N PRO A 4 -9.07 -1.07 -5.01
CA PRO A 4 -8.55 -2.22 -4.28
C PRO A 4 -7.59 -3.04 -5.16
N ARG A 5 -6.46 -3.43 -4.59
CA ARG A 5 -5.44 -4.26 -5.24
C ARG A 5 -5.01 -5.37 -4.29
N GLY A 6 -4.54 -6.47 -4.87
CA GLY A 6 -3.90 -7.58 -4.17
C GLY A 6 -2.54 -7.88 -4.78
N ILE A 7 -1.79 -8.77 -4.14
CA ILE A 7 -0.52 -9.29 -4.65
C ILE A 7 -0.79 -10.02 -5.98
N VAL A 8 0.05 -9.80 -6.99
CA VAL A 8 -0.09 -10.33 -8.35
C VAL A 8 1.03 -11.31 -8.68
N THR A 9 2.26 -11.03 -8.26
CA THR A 9 3.45 -11.86 -8.51
C THR A 9 4.22 -12.14 -7.22
N ALA A 10 5.43 -12.73 -7.32
CA ALA A 10 6.18 -13.24 -6.17
C ALA A 10 7.64 -12.76 -6.12
N GLY A 11 8.01 -11.79 -6.95
CA GLY A 11 9.38 -11.29 -7.04
C GLY A 11 9.45 -9.77 -7.21
N PRO A 12 10.60 -9.24 -7.66
CA PRO A 12 10.81 -7.81 -7.89
C PRO A 12 9.90 -7.22 -8.98
N GLU A 13 9.27 -8.07 -9.79
CA GLU A 13 8.30 -7.69 -10.82
C GLU A 13 6.89 -7.37 -10.28
N GLU A 14 6.66 -7.51 -8.97
CA GLU A 14 5.37 -7.19 -8.34
C GLU A 14 5.01 -5.71 -8.52
N PRO A 15 3.87 -5.39 -9.14
CA PRO A 15 3.57 -4.01 -9.54
C PRO A 15 2.99 -3.13 -8.43
N CYS A 16 2.43 -3.71 -7.36
CA CYS A 16 1.56 -2.93 -6.47
C CYS A 16 1.58 -3.29 -4.98
N ALA A 17 2.14 -4.43 -4.56
CA ALA A 17 2.22 -4.83 -3.16
C ALA A 17 3.29 -4.05 -2.36
N LEU A 18 3.12 -2.73 -2.27
CA LEU A 18 3.95 -1.85 -1.46
C LEU A 18 3.45 -1.78 -0.03
N ILE A 19 4.38 -1.84 0.91
CA ILE A 19 4.15 -1.77 2.35
C ILE A 19 5.11 -0.79 3.00
N ASP A 20 4.68 -0.29 4.16
CA ASP A 20 5.53 0.45 5.07
C ASP A 20 6.03 -0.49 6.16
N VAL A 21 7.34 -0.60 6.33
CA VAL A 21 7.96 -1.37 7.42
C VAL A 21 8.10 -0.45 8.62
N ILE A 22 7.64 -0.91 9.78
CA ILE A 22 7.58 -0.14 11.02
C ILE A 22 8.63 -0.72 11.97
N GLY A 23 9.61 0.10 12.31
CA GLY A 23 10.68 -0.24 13.24
C GLY A 23 10.82 0.77 14.38
N PRO A 24 11.75 0.53 15.31
CA PRO A 24 12.00 1.43 16.44
C PRO A 24 12.45 2.83 15.99
N ASP A 25 13.16 2.92 14.87
CA ASP A 25 13.70 4.18 14.33
C ASP A 25 12.71 4.91 13.40
N GLY A 26 11.48 4.38 13.25
CA GLY A 26 10.42 4.98 12.45
C GLY A 26 9.89 4.06 11.35
N ARG A 27 9.46 4.68 10.25
CA ARG A 27 8.77 4.01 9.15
C ARG A 27 9.62 4.05 7.88
N GLU A 28 9.93 2.89 7.32
CA GLU A 28 10.55 2.74 6.00
C GLU A 28 9.43 2.49 4.96
N PRO A 29 9.09 3.49 4.13
CA PRO A 29 7.96 3.36 3.22
C PRO A 29 8.31 2.67 1.91
N ASN A 30 7.29 2.26 1.16
CA ASN A 30 7.38 1.77 -0.22
C ASN A 30 8.26 0.52 -0.40
N ARG A 31 8.31 -0.35 0.61
CA ARG A 31 9.01 -1.63 0.50
C ARG A 31 8.14 -2.62 -0.25
N LEU A 32 8.74 -3.37 -1.16
CA LEU A 32 8.04 -4.37 -1.94
C LEU A 32 7.86 -5.66 -1.12
N ALA A 33 6.61 -6.00 -0.79
CA ALA A 33 6.29 -7.08 0.13
C ALA A 33 6.84 -8.44 -0.31
N THR A 34 6.85 -8.71 -1.62
CA THR A 34 7.29 -10.00 -2.20
C THR A 34 8.78 -10.27 -2.05
N THR A 35 9.59 -9.21 -1.86
CA THR A 35 11.05 -9.31 -1.71
C THR A 35 11.53 -9.08 -0.28
N LEU A 36 10.64 -8.70 0.62
CA LEU A 36 10.97 -8.46 2.02
C LEU A 36 11.08 -9.80 2.74
N ALA A 37 12.27 -10.11 3.27
CA ALA A 37 12.46 -11.29 4.09
C ALA A 37 11.70 -11.16 5.41
N LEU A 38 10.92 -12.18 5.76
CA LEU A 38 10.27 -12.26 7.07
C LEU A 38 11.34 -12.42 8.16
N HIS A 39 11.19 -11.66 9.23
CA HIS A 39 11.99 -11.80 10.44
C HIS A 39 11.10 -11.65 11.68
N GLN A 40 11.64 -12.05 12.83
CA GLN A 40 10.94 -11.89 14.09
C GLN A 40 10.66 -10.40 14.36
N ASP A 41 9.47 -10.13 14.89
CA ASP A 41 8.98 -8.79 15.23
C ASP A 41 8.82 -7.82 14.04
N LEU A 42 8.80 -8.34 12.79
CA LEU A 42 8.45 -7.54 11.62
C LEU A 42 7.04 -6.97 11.77
N ALA A 43 6.94 -5.65 11.87
CA ALA A 43 5.69 -4.91 11.78
C ALA A 43 5.61 -4.21 10.42
N ALA A 44 4.50 -4.40 9.70
CA ALA A 44 4.29 -3.78 8.40
C ALA A 44 2.83 -3.39 8.18
N GLU A 45 2.61 -2.33 7.41
CA GLU A 45 1.28 -1.86 7.05
C GLU A 45 1.15 -1.59 5.55
N SER A 46 0.01 -1.97 4.97
CA SER A 46 -0.33 -1.61 3.59
C SER A 46 -0.71 -0.13 3.47
N GLN A 47 -0.31 0.49 2.36
CA GLN A 47 -0.45 1.92 2.05
C GLN A 47 -1.83 2.26 1.44
N ASN A 48 -2.19 3.55 1.47
CA ASN A 48 -3.33 4.13 0.72
C ASN A 48 -4.68 3.44 0.95
N ARG A 49 -4.98 3.07 2.20
CA ARG A 49 -6.17 2.28 2.56
C ARG A 49 -6.80 2.69 3.90
N TRP A 50 -7.02 3.98 4.13
CA TRP A 50 -7.44 4.46 5.45
C TRP A 50 -8.97 4.52 5.61
N PRO A 51 -9.55 4.07 6.75
CA PRO A 51 -8.90 3.34 7.85
C PRO A 51 -8.57 1.87 7.56
N SER A 52 -9.22 1.25 6.58
CA SER A 52 -8.88 -0.10 6.11
C SER A 52 -9.10 -0.25 4.61
N LEU A 53 -8.65 -1.36 4.02
CA LEU A 53 -8.90 -1.62 2.59
C LEU A 53 -10.40 -1.79 2.29
N ALA A 54 -11.17 -2.34 3.23
CA ALA A 54 -12.62 -2.52 3.08
C ALA A 54 -13.41 -1.21 3.31
N LEU A 55 -12.84 -0.28 4.07
CA LEU A 55 -13.41 1.02 4.40
C LEU A 55 -12.35 2.06 4.11
N ASP A 56 -12.18 2.39 2.83
CA ASP A 56 -11.20 3.39 2.39
C ASP A 56 -11.90 4.71 2.07
N PHE A 57 -11.76 5.72 2.92
CA PHE A 57 -12.38 7.02 2.69
C PHE A 57 -11.73 7.77 1.52
N GLY A 58 -10.47 7.48 1.20
CA GLY A 58 -9.80 8.01 0.01
C GLY A 58 -10.49 7.58 -1.28
N SER A 59 -11.23 6.47 -1.27
CA SER A 59 -12.01 6.01 -2.42
C SER A 59 -13.12 6.97 -2.86
N VAL A 60 -13.59 7.87 -1.98
CA VAL A 60 -14.57 8.91 -2.36
C VAL A 60 -13.98 9.86 -3.42
N ALA A 61 -12.67 10.13 -3.39
CA ALA A 61 -12.02 10.94 -4.41
C ALA A 61 -12.11 10.29 -5.81
N ASP A 62 -12.23 8.96 -5.91
CA ASP A 62 -12.41 8.28 -7.19
C ASP A 62 -13.74 8.64 -7.87
N ILE A 63 -14.78 9.00 -7.10
CA ILE A 63 -16.08 9.47 -7.64
C ILE A 63 -15.91 10.81 -8.36
N PHE A 64 -15.09 11.71 -7.80
CA PHE A 64 -14.84 13.03 -8.35
C PHE A 64 -13.64 13.08 -9.31
N ALA A 65 -13.00 11.94 -9.59
CA ALA A 65 -11.78 11.88 -10.37
C ALA A 65 -11.89 12.50 -11.77
N ARG A 66 -13.09 12.53 -12.37
CA ARG A 66 -13.33 13.19 -13.67
C ARG A 66 -13.18 14.72 -13.62
N PHE A 67 -13.33 15.33 -12.46
CA PHE A 67 -13.27 16.78 -12.25
C PHE A 67 -11.93 17.24 -11.65
N LEU A 68 -11.09 16.31 -11.21
CA LEU A 68 -9.77 16.59 -10.68
C LEU A 68 -8.74 16.52 -11.82
N PRO A 69 -7.76 17.43 -11.88
CA PRO A 69 -6.63 17.28 -12.80
C PRO A 69 -5.95 15.93 -12.57
N ALA A 70 -5.46 15.30 -13.64
CA ALA A 70 -4.57 14.16 -13.47
C ALA A 70 -3.30 14.65 -12.76
N GLY A 71 -3.07 14.14 -11.54
CA GLY A 71 -1.81 14.25 -10.82
C GLY A 71 -0.93 13.05 -11.13
#